data_AF-W7RRC2-F1
#
_entry.id   AF-W7RRC2-F1
#
_cell.length_a   1.000
_cell.length_b   1.000
_cell.length_c   1.000
_cell.angle_alpha   90.00
_cell.angle_beta   90.00
_cell.angle_gamma   90.00
#
_symmetry.space_group_name_H-M   'P 1'
#
loop_
_entity.id
_entity.type
_entity.pdbx_description
1 polymer ?
#
loop_
_entity_poly.entity_id
_entity_poly.type
_entity_poly.pdbx_seq_one_letter_code
_entity_poly.pdbx_strand_id
1 'polypeptide(L)'
;MENLQTEESVEMVAEVVEAPVEQTEEQAVDYDAIQDQAKQLEIEKQQLKEDTLKFRLEQEGLGFAKDFATTYSPTENIEKQIEMIQQLIAEIKLDMGFKPKEVAKQDDYTAHKQNGDAKGMIASKFAKLFK
;
A
#
# COMPACT_ATOMS: atom_id res chain seq x y z
N MET A 1 -20.05 30.76 80.30
CA MET A 1 -18.75 31.44 80.46
C MET A 1 -17.72 30.33 80.59
N GLU A 2 -17.26 29.81 79.46
CA GLU A 2 -16.04 30.22 78.75
C GLU A 2 -14.74 29.82 79.47
N ASN A 3 -13.80 29.31 78.66
CA ASN A 3 -12.37 29.13 78.87
C ASN A 3 -11.90 27.74 79.30
N LEU A 4 -10.89 27.12 78.68
CA LEU A 4 -10.15 27.35 77.43
C LEU A 4 -9.36 26.05 77.19
N GLN A 5 -9.18 25.70 75.92
CA GLN A 5 -8.35 24.60 75.44
C GLN A 5 -6.90 24.72 75.90
N THR A 6 -6.23 23.59 76.09
CA THR A 6 -4.81 23.46 75.71
C THR A 6 -4.56 22.03 75.26
N GLU A 7 -4.47 21.86 73.94
CA GLU A 7 -4.03 20.63 73.29
C GLU A 7 -2.51 20.55 73.43
N GLU A 8 -2.03 19.46 74.01
CA GLU A 8 -0.61 19.12 74.10
C GLU A 8 -0.21 18.44 72.79
N SER A 9 0.37 19.22 71.86
CA SER A 9 0.89 18.70 70.59
C SER A 9 2.21 18.01 70.83
N VAL A 10 2.23 16.69 70.69
CA VAL A 10 3.46 15.86 70.68
C VAL A 10 4.33 16.27 69.49
N GLU A 11 5.52 16.74 69.81
CA GLU A 11 6.59 17.12 68.91
C GLU A 11 7.09 15.88 68.13
N MET A 12 6.57 15.67 66.93
CA MET A 12 7.14 14.70 66.00
C MET A 12 8.31 15.38 65.29
N VAL A 13 9.52 15.09 65.76
CA VAL A 13 10.77 15.36 65.03
C VAL A 13 10.71 14.54 63.74
N ALA A 14 10.29 15.18 62.66
CA ALA A 14 10.42 14.65 61.32
C ALA A 14 11.91 14.69 60.96
N GLU A 15 12.60 13.58 61.19
CA GLU A 15 13.89 13.31 60.58
C GLU A 15 13.67 13.32 59.06
N VAL A 16 14.06 14.43 58.43
CA VAL A 16 14.10 14.56 56.98
C VAL A 16 15.17 13.61 56.49
N VAL A 17 14.75 12.41 56.10
CA VAL A 17 15.57 11.54 55.26
C VAL A 17 15.67 12.25 53.92
N GLU A 18 16.76 12.99 53.72
CA GLU A 18 17.15 13.50 52.40
C GLU A 18 17.32 12.28 51.49
N ALA A 19 16.30 12.00 50.68
CA ALA A 19 16.46 11.15 49.51
C ALA A 19 17.59 11.76 48.67
N PRO A 20 18.56 10.96 48.18
CA PRO A 20 19.56 11.48 47.27
C PRO A 20 18.81 12.07 46.09
N VAL A 21 18.97 13.37 45.85
CA VAL A 21 18.50 14.03 44.65
C VAL A 21 19.17 13.30 43.51
N GLU A 22 18.44 12.40 42.85
CA GLU A 22 18.84 11.88 41.55
C GLU A 22 19.08 13.12 40.69
N GLN A 23 20.35 13.35 40.36
CA GLN A 23 20.72 14.31 39.35
C GLN A 23 20.05 13.83 38.07
N THR A 24 18.90 14.41 37.76
CA THR A 24 18.36 14.38 36.42
C THR A 24 19.42 15.09 35.57
N GLU A 25 20.33 14.31 34.97
CA GLU A 25 21.19 14.81 33.92
C GLU A 25 20.26 15.45 32.90
N GLU A 26 20.33 16.77 32.76
CA GLU A 26 19.68 17.49 31.66
C GLU A 26 20.34 16.97 30.38
N GLN A 27 19.76 15.91 29.84
CA GLN A 27 20.15 15.34 28.57
C GLN A 27 19.95 16.45 27.55
N ALA A 28 21.05 17.01 27.04
CA ALA A 28 21.01 18.06 26.03
C ALA A 28 20.20 17.52 24.84
N VAL A 29 18.99 18.04 24.70
CA VAL A 29 18.07 17.65 23.63
C VAL A 29 18.66 18.19 22.34
N ASP A 30 19.15 17.30 21.48
CA ASP A 30 19.58 17.65 20.14
C ASP A 30 18.34 17.88 19.26
N TYR A 31 17.88 19.13 19.26
CA TYR A 31 16.68 19.56 18.53
C TYR A 31 16.83 19.37 17.02
N ASP A 32 18.04 19.45 16.47
CA ASP A 32 18.29 19.26 15.05
C ASP A 32 18.14 17.78 14.68
N ALA A 33 18.69 16.87 15.49
CA ALA A 33 18.51 15.43 15.31
C ALA A 33 17.04 14.99 15.44
N ILE A 34 16.29 15.58 16.38
CA ILE A 34 14.85 15.34 16.53
C ILE A 34 14.08 15.87 15.32
N GLN A 35 14.45 17.05 14.80
CA GLN A 35 13.79 17.63 13.63
C GLN A 35 14.02 16.78 12.38
N ASP A 36 15.23 16.25 12.18
CA ASP A 36 15.53 15.38 11.05
C ASP A 36 14.85 14.01 11.17
N GLN A 37 14.79 13.43 12.38
CA GLN A 37 13.98 12.24 12.63
C GLN A 37 12.49 12.48 12.37
N ALA A 38 11.95 13.64 12.75
CA ALA A 38 10.55 13.99 12.49
C ALA A 38 10.24 14.06 10.99
N LYS A 39 11.13 14.66 10.19
CA LYS A 39 10.99 14.68 8.72
C LYS A 39 11.03 13.27 8.13
N GLN A 40 11.96 12.44 8.61
CA GLN A 40 12.10 11.06 8.15
C GLN A 40 10.84 10.24 8.44
N LEU A 41 10.31 10.34 9.67
CA LEU A 41 9.07 9.69 10.09
C LEU A 41 7.87 10.16 9.28
N GLU A 42 7.83 11.44 8.91
CA GLU A 42 6.75 11.98 8.08
C GLU A 42 6.78 11.40 6.66
N ILE A 43 7.97 11.27 6.07
CA ILE A 43 8.16 10.61 4.78
C ILE A 43 7.75 9.13 4.86
N GLU A 44 8.23 8.39 5.87
CA GLU A 44 7.87 6.98 6.07
C GLU A 44 6.36 6.80 6.25
N LYS A 45 5.71 7.71 6.97
CA LYS A 45 4.26 7.68 7.16
C LYS A 45 3.49 7.92 5.86
N GLN A 46 3.99 8.79 4.98
CA GLN A 46 3.39 9.01 3.66
C GLN A 46 3.55 7.77 2.79
N GLN A 47 4.76 7.21 2.72
CA GLN A 47 5.04 5.99 1.98
C GLN A 47 4.18 4.81 2.46
N LEU A 48 4.08 4.60 3.77
CA LEU A 48 3.28 3.52 4.34
C LEU A 48 1.79 3.65 3.98
N LYS A 49 1.26 4.88 3.92
CA LYS A 49 -0.12 5.11 3.49
C LYS A 49 -0.33 4.76 2.02
N GLU A 50 0.59 5.17 1.16
CA GLU A 50 0.56 4.85 -0.27
C GLU A 50 0.64 3.33 -0.50
N ASP A 51 1.55 2.65 0.19
CA ASP A 51 1.70 1.19 0.12
C ASP A 51 0.45 0.47 0.64
N THR A 52 -0.13 0.94 1.74
CA THR A 52 -1.37 0.39 2.29
C THR A 52 -2.52 0.53 1.31
N LEU A 53 -2.64 1.68 0.66
CA LEU A 53 -3.66 1.92 -0.36
C LEU A 53 -3.45 0.99 -1.55
N LYS A 54 -2.22 0.90 -2.07
CA LYS A 54 -1.86 0.02 -3.18
C LYS A 54 -2.20 -1.43 -2.87
N PHE A 55 -1.81 -1.92 -1.70
CA PHE A 55 -2.06 -3.30 -1.28
C PHE A 55 -3.56 -3.61 -1.21
N ARG A 56 -4.38 -2.71 -0.66
CA ARG A 56 -5.83 -2.89 -0.62
C ARG A 56 -6.45 -2.91 -2.01
N LEU A 57 -6.00 -2.03 -2.90
CA LEU A 57 -6.48 -2.00 -4.29
C LEU A 57 -6.14 -3.31 -5.02
N GLU A 58 -4.94 -3.86 -4.81
CA GLU A 58 -4.55 -5.16 -5.37
C GLU A 58 -5.39 -6.31 -4.80
N GLN A 59 -5.66 -6.33 -3.49
CA GLN A 59 -6.49 -7.36 -2.86
C GLN A 59 -7.93 -7.39 -3.39
N GLU A 60 -8.49 -6.21 -3.69
CA GLU A 60 -9.84 -6.08 -4.26
C GLU A 60 -9.87 -6.25 -5.78
N GLY A 61 -8.72 -6.55 -6.42
CA GLY A 61 -8.63 -6.70 -7.89
C GLY A 61 -8.72 -5.37 -8.65
N LEU A 62 -8.54 -4.24 -7.97
CA LEU A 62 -8.59 -2.87 -8.50
C LEU A 62 -7.18 -2.29 -8.67
N GLY A 63 -6.16 -3.13 -8.87
CA GLY A 63 -4.76 -2.67 -9.02
C GLY A 63 -4.56 -1.66 -10.15
N PHE A 64 -5.35 -1.77 -11.22
CA PHE A 64 -5.38 -0.82 -12.35
C PHE A 64 -5.89 0.58 -11.96
N ALA A 65 -6.51 0.75 -10.79
CA ALA A 65 -7.04 2.04 -10.34
C ALA A 65 -6.09 2.78 -9.40
N LYS A 66 -4.87 2.27 -9.18
CA LYS A 66 -3.90 2.83 -8.21
C LYS A 66 -3.60 4.30 -8.49
N ASP A 67 -3.19 4.61 -9.72
CA ASP A 67 -2.76 5.96 -10.09
C ASP A 67 -3.95 6.93 -10.08
N PHE A 68 -5.15 6.44 -10.43
CA PHE A 68 -6.38 7.20 -10.27
C PHE A 68 -6.68 7.51 -8.80
N ALA A 69 -6.56 6.53 -7.91
CA ALA A 69 -6.87 6.70 -6.48
C ALA A 69 -5.90 7.65 -5.74
N THR A 70 -4.65 7.75 -6.18
CA THR A 70 -3.65 8.65 -5.58
C THR A 70 -3.69 10.06 -6.14
N THR A 71 -4.06 10.21 -7.41
CA THR A 71 -3.88 11.47 -8.14
C THR A 71 -5.19 12.22 -8.37
N TYR A 72 -6.33 11.51 -8.32
CA TYR A 72 -7.63 12.14 -8.51
C TYR A 72 -7.92 13.18 -7.41
N SER A 73 -8.19 14.41 -7.82
CA SER A 73 -8.67 15.46 -6.93
C SER A 73 -9.93 16.11 -7.49
N PRO A 74 -11.01 16.25 -6.70
CA PRO A 74 -12.24 16.89 -7.13
C PRO A 74 -12.09 18.40 -7.37
N THR A 75 -10.98 19.00 -6.93
CA THR A 75 -10.70 20.43 -7.12
C THR A 75 -9.93 20.73 -8.40
N GLU A 76 -9.53 19.72 -9.18
CA GLU A 76 -8.87 19.91 -10.47
C GLU A 76 -9.82 20.51 -11.53
N ASN A 77 -9.27 21.09 -12.60
CA ASN A 77 -10.04 21.48 -13.78
C ASN A 77 -10.78 20.25 -14.36
N ILE A 78 -12.03 20.44 -14.77
CA ILE A 78 -12.89 19.46 -15.45
C ILE A 78 -12.13 18.73 -16.57
N GLU A 79 -11.33 19.43 -17.36
CA GLU A 79 -10.54 18.82 -18.46
C GLU A 79 -9.57 17.74 -17.94
N LYS A 80 -8.85 18.04 -16.86
CA LYS A 80 -7.94 17.08 -16.22
C LYS A 80 -8.70 15.92 -15.57
N GLN A 81 -9.86 16.20 -14.97
CA GLN A 81 -10.71 15.15 -14.41
C GLN A 81 -11.17 14.16 -15.50
N ILE A 82 -11.56 14.68 -16.67
CA ILE A 82 -11.94 13.85 -17.82
C ILE A 82 -10.74 13.03 -18.30
N GLU A 83 -9.55 13.63 -18.39
CA GLU A 83 -8.32 12.93 -18.79
C GLU A 83 -7.98 11.77 -17.85
N MET A 84 -8.01 12.00 -16.53
CA MET A 84 -7.77 10.95 -15.52
C MET A 84 -8.79 9.79 -15.63
N ILE A 85 -10.07 10.11 -15.88
CA ILE A 85 -11.11 9.09 -16.08
C ILE A 85 -10.87 8.30 -17.39
N GLN A 86 -10.45 8.98 -18.46
CA GLN A 86 -10.13 8.32 -19.73
C GLN A 86 -8.94 7.36 -19.60
N GLN A 87 -7.91 7.75 -18.85
CA GLN A 87 -6.76 6.90 -18.54
C GLN A 87 -7.20 5.65 -17.77
N LEU A 88 -8.00 5.81 -16.71
CA LEU A 88 -8.56 4.69 -15.95
C LEU A 88 -9.33 3.71 -16.85
N ILE A 89 -10.18 4.21 -17.76
CA ILE A 89 -10.93 3.37 -18.70
C ILE A 89 -9.98 2.64 -19.66
N ALA A 90 -8.90 3.28 -20.11
CA ALA A 90 -7.91 2.65 -20.97
C ALA A 90 -7.19 1.50 -20.26
N GLU A 91 -6.82 1.68 -19.00
CA GLU A 91 -6.20 0.65 -18.17
C GLU A 91 -7.17 -0.52 -17.90
N ILE A 92 -8.43 -0.23 -17.58
CA ILE A 92 -9.49 -1.24 -17.47
C ILE A 92 -9.62 -2.05 -18.78
N LYS A 93 -9.57 -1.37 -19.94
CA LYS A 93 -9.64 -2.04 -21.24
C LYS A 93 -8.39 -2.84 -21.58
N LEU A 94 -7.23 -2.49 -21.03
CA LEU A 94 -6.00 -3.27 -21.20
C LEU A 94 -6.04 -4.51 -20.31
N ASP A 95 -6.48 -4.37 -19.07
CA ASP A 95 -6.58 -5.47 -18.11
C ASP A 95 -7.69 -6.47 -18.49
N MET A 96 -8.86 -5.98 -18.90
CA MET A 96 -9.93 -6.79 -19.49
C MET A 96 -9.71 -7.10 -20.98
N GLY A 97 -8.69 -6.49 -21.58
CA GLY A 97 -8.39 -6.56 -22.99
C GLY A 97 -7.96 -7.96 -23.37
N PHE A 98 -8.77 -8.59 -24.22
CA PHE A 98 -8.56 -9.89 -24.84
C PHE A 98 -7.07 -10.19 -25.06
N LYS A 99 -6.48 -11.05 -24.21
CA LYS A 99 -5.28 -11.79 -24.60
C LYS A 99 -5.69 -12.54 -25.87
N PRO A 100 -5.08 -12.26 -27.04
CA PRO A 100 -5.24 -13.16 -28.15
C PRO A 100 -4.83 -14.51 -27.59
N LYS A 101 -5.76 -15.49 -27.54
CA LYS A 101 -5.34 -16.88 -27.56
C LYS A 101 -4.31 -16.90 -28.66
N GLU A 102 -3.06 -17.19 -28.33
CA GLU A 102 -2.05 -17.47 -29.34
C GLU A 102 -2.81 -18.26 -30.40
N VAL A 103 -2.96 -17.69 -31.59
CA VAL A 103 -3.26 -18.50 -32.75
C VAL A 103 -1.95 -19.26 -32.93
N ALA A 104 -1.71 -20.22 -32.03
CA ALA A 104 -0.65 -21.18 -32.09
C ALA A 104 -0.92 -21.81 -33.43
N LYS A 105 -0.16 -21.34 -34.44
CA LYS A 105 -0.39 -21.56 -35.87
C LYS A 105 -1.02 -22.93 -36.01
N GLN A 106 -2.33 -22.97 -36.21
CA GLN A 106 -3.06 -24.22 -36.06
C GLN A 106 -2.44 -25.17 -37.07
N ASP A 107 -1.75 -26.19 -36.58
CA ASP A 107 -1.00 -27.04 -37.48
C ASP A 107 -2.01 -27.72 -38.42
N ASP A 108 -1.59 -27.97 -39.67
CA ASP A 108 -2.51 -28.49 -40.69
C ASP A 108 -3.26 -29.73 -40.19
N TYR A 109 -2.58 -30.56 -39.39
CA TYR A 109 -3.19 -31.72 -38.74
C TYR A 109 -4.36 -31.37 -37.81
N THR A 110 -4.20 -30.37 -36.94
CA THR A 110 -5.25 -29.91 -36.02
C THR A 110 -6.40 -29.25 -36.77
N ALA A 111 -6.13 -28.55 -37.89
CA ALA A 111 -7.15 -28.04 -38.80
C ALA A 111 -7.98 -29.18 -39.44
N HIS A 112 -7.33 -30.19 -40.01
CA HIS A 112 -8.04 -31.35 -40.58
C HIS A 112 -8.79 -32.17 -39.53
N LYS A 113 -8.25 -32.28 -38.30
CA LYS A 113 -8.90 -32.97 -37.19
C LYS A 113 -10.20 -32.28 -36.75
N GLN A 114 -10.21 -30.95 -36.69
CA GLN A 114 -11.42 -30.19 -36.33
C GLN A 114 -12.50 -30.29 -37.42
N ASN A 115 -12.09 -30.38 -38.69
CA ASN A 115 -13.00 -30.49 -39.84
C ASN A 115 -13.44 -31.93 -40.15
N GLY A 116 -13.00 -32.92 -39.36
CA GLY A 116 -13.33 -34.34 -39.58
C GLY A 116 -12.71 -34.95 -40.85
N ASP A 117 -11.69 -34.31 -41.42
CA ASP A 117 -11.04 -34.74 -42.65
C ASP A 117 -9.90 -35.73 -42.36
N ALA A 118 -10.25 -37.01 -42.31
CA ALA A 118 -9.30 -38.09 -42.09
C ALA A 118 -8.20 -38.17 -43.17
N LYS A 119 -8.49 -37.79 -44.41
CA LYS A 119 -7.50 -37.82 -45.51
C LYS A 119 -6.46 -36.71 -45.33
N GLY A 120 -6.91 -35.50 -45.03
CA GLY A 120 -6.03 -34.36 -44.71
C GLY A 120 -5.19 -34.57 -43.46
N MET A 121 -5.74 -35.25 -42.44
CA MET A 121 -4.98 -35.66 -41.25
C MET A 121 -3.82 -36.61 -41.57
N ILE A 122 -4.05 -37.57 -42.48
CA ILE A 122 -3.02 -38.52 -42.89
C ILE A 122 -1.97 -37.82 -43.75
N ALA A 123 -2.40 -37.02 -44.73
CA ALA A 123 -1.50 -36.28 -45.61
C ALA A 123 -0.59 -35.31 -44.83
N SER A 124 -1.14 -34.57 -43.86
CA SER A 124 -0.36 -33.65 -43.02
C SER A 124 0.65 -34.36 -42.12
N LYS A 125 0.38 -35.59 -41.67
CA LYS A 125 1.38 -36.41 -40.97
C LYS A 125 2.50 -36.88 -41.90
N PHE A 126 2.17 -37.35 -43.10
CA PHE A 126 3.18 -37.80 -44.07
C PHE A 126 4.03 -36.64 -44.59
N ALA A 127 3.46 -35.47 -44.85
CA ALA A 127 4.19 -34.29 -45.29
C ALA A 127 5.25 -33.82 -44.27
N LYS A 128 5.08 -34.11 -42.98
CA LYS A 128 6.08 -33.84 -41.93
C LYS A 128 7.21 -34.88 -41.88
N LEU A 129 7.03 -36.06 -42.46
CA LEU A 129 8.03 -37.15 -42.47
C LEU A 129 9.00 -37.07 -43.65
N PHE A 130 8.62 -36.37 -44.73
CA PHE A 130 9.41 -36.24 -45.96
C PHE A 130 9.97 -34.84 -46.18
N LYS A 131 10.09 -34.04 -45.11
CA LYS A 131 10.78 -32.76 -45.11
C LYS A 131 12.22 -32.91 -44.61
#